data_AF-A0A6J5DGZ5-F1
#
_entry.id   AF-A0A6J5DGZ5-F1
#
_cell.length_a   1.000
_cell.length_b   1.000
_cell.length_c   1.000
_cell.angle_alpha   90.00
_cell.angle_beta   90.00
_cell.angle_gamma   90.00
#
_symmetry.space_group_name_H-M   'P 1'
#
loop_
_entity.id
_entity.type
_entity.pdbx_description
1 polymer ?
#
loop_
_entity_poly.entity_id
_entity_poly.type
_entity_poly.pdbx_seq_one_letter_code
_entity_poly.pdbx_strand_id
1 'polypeptide(L)'
;MRRTGWAIAMRRIGDEFDIAQFLASALVRKIAANKFQLLAAERDTFHELPDDVIARIEQIVCEAYLEAGEDVGGDILREHLWQQALRARRDMVANGELISEADFRQRLGVTEGRLSSLLADGSLFTLEVDGAVYYPAQLADQTHNRSRLQAICRIIASAPADSRLGFLSSRRGSLGDRSPLDMLENDDDFKSLSRLAAAWAAEWSRTAVKMYEGEHQAVPTDVEPLYTAVVEIDPRRPLWERASEALHAPGYEWPLGPYPKLAPFTLFVERQIAGNPEPISEALVQISVDGESLRVRVVHKDAPALPPQTLPAGKRLSVVEVAQRVIAHLMKR
;
A
#
# COMPACT_ATOMS: atom_id res chain seq x y z
N MET A 1 -15.28 29.58 -19.67
CA MET A 1 -14.01 29.46 -20.41
C MET A 1 -13.02 28.70 -19.54
N ARG A 2 -12.49 27.56 -19.98
CA ARG A 2 -11.36 26.90 -19.29
C ARG A 2 -10.14 27.81 -19.42
N ARG A 3 -9.47 28.13 -18.31
CA ARG A 3 -8.19 28.86 -18.35
C ARG A 3 -7.11 27.87 -18.77
N THR A 4 -6.27 28.25 -19.71
CA THR A 4 -5.12 27.44 -20.15
C THR A 4 -4.03 27.46 -19.08
N GLY A 5 -3.18 26.43 -19.05
CA GLY A 5 -2.04 26.37 -18.15
C GLY A 5 -1.13 27.59 -18.28
N TRP A 6 -0.93 28.06 -19.52
CA TRP A 6 -0.21 29.31 -19.78
C TRP A 6 -0.82 30.53 -19.08
N ALA A 7 -2.15 30.70 -19.14
CA ALA A 7 -2.82 31.86 -18.54
C ALA A 7 -2.77 31.82 -16.99
N ILE A 8 -2.85 30.62 -16.41
CA ILE A 8 -2.70 30.40 -14.97
C ILE A 8 -1.25 30.69 -14.54
N ALA A 9 -0.26 30.18 -15.27
CA ALA A 9 1.16 30.39 -14.99
C ALA A 9 1.53 31.88 -15.05
N MET A 10 1.14 32.58 -16.13
CA MET A 10 1.44 34.00 -16.30
C MET A 10 0.86 34.85 -15.18
N ARG A 11 -0.35 34.54 -14.71
CA ARG A 11 -0.96 35.23 -13.57
C ARG A 11 -0.13 35.01 -12.30
N ARG A 12 0.19 33.76 -11.96
CA ARG A 12 0.94 33.42 -10.74
C ARG A 12 2.36 34.00 -10.75
N ILE A 13 3.04 33.98 -11.89
CA ILE A 13 4.37 34.60 -12.02
C ILE A 13 4.28 36.11 -11.80
N GLY A 14 3.26 36.78 -12.36
CA GLY A 14 3.06 38.21 -12.12
C GLY A 14 2.62 38.56 -10.69
N ASP A 15 1.99 37.62 -9.98
CA ASP A 15 1.63 37.78 -8.56
C ASP A 15 2.85 37.55 -7.64
N GLU A 16 3.79 36.67 -8.02
CA GLU A 16 4.94 36.26 -7.18
C GLU A 16 6.24 37.02 -7.50
N PHE A 17 6.44 37.47 -8.74
CA PHE A 17 7.68 38.06 -9.21
C PHE A 17 7.47 39.34 -10.03
N ASP A 18 8.32 40.34 -9.81
CA ASP A 18 8.39 41.54 -10.65
C ASP A 18 9.26 41.29 -11.89
N ILE A 19 8.71 40.51 -12.83
CA ILE A 19 9.39 40.14 -14.08
C ILE A 19 8.63 40.73 -15.26
N ALA A 20 9.37 41.32 -16.21
CA ALA A 20 8.78 41.86 -17.42
C ALA A 20 7.94 40.80 -18.16
N GLN A 21 6.69 41.15 -18.52
CA GLN A 21 5.71 40.21 -19.05
C GLN A 21 6.19 39.44 -20.30
N PHE A 22 6.98 40.09 -21.16
CA PHE A 22 7.56 39.44 -22.33
C PHE A 22 8.58 38.35 -21.97
N LEU A 23 9.38 38.58 -20.92
CA LEU A 23 10.38 37.64 -20.41
C LEU A 23 9.69 36.44 -19.75
N ALA A 24 8.71 36.69 -18.87
CA ALA A 24 7.90 35.66 -18.25
C ALA A 24 7.18 34.78 -19.31
N SER A 25 6.57 35.39 -20.33
CA SER A 25 5.90 34.68 -21.42
C SER A 25 6.85 33.79 -22.22
N ALA A 26 8.06 34.29 -22.53
CA ALA A 26 9.10 33.51 -23.21
C ALA A 26 9.56 32.31 -22.36
N LEU A 27 9.76 32.52 -21.06
CA LEU A 27 10.20 31.51 -20.11
C LEU A 27 9.15 30.40 -19.93
N VAL A 28 7.87 30.76 -19.74
CA VAL A 28 6.76 29.80 -19.65
C VAL A 28 6.70 28.92 -20.91
N ARG A 29 6.83 29.50 -22.10
CA ARG A 29 6.78 28.73 -23.36
C ARG A 29 7.95 27.75 -23.50
N LYS A 30 9.17 28.18 -23.17
CA LYS A 30 10.36 27.33 -23.23
C LYS A 30 10.27 26.18 -22.24
N ILE A 31 9.88 26.47 -21.00
CA ILE A 31 9.67 25.46 -19.95
C ILE A 31 8.60 24.45 -20.37
N ALA A 32 7.43 24.91 -20.82
CA ALA A 32 6.36 24.02 -21.27
C ALA A 32 6.78 23.15 -22.48
N ALA A 33 7.59 23.69 -23.40
CA ALA A 33 8.11 22.92 -24.54
C ALA A 33 9.18 21.88 -24.14
N ASN A 34 9.88 22.11 -23.04
CA ASN A 34 11.03 21.31 -22.60
C ASN A 34 10.72 20.49 -21.34
N LYS A 35 9.56 19.80 -21.32
CA LYS A 35 9.18 18.92 -20.20
C LYS A 35 9.19 19.64 -18.85
N PHE A 36 8.68 20.87 -18.83
CA PHE A 36 8.57 21.70 -17.63
C PHE A 36 9.91 22.01 -16.95
N GLN A 37 11.01 21.96 -17.70
CA GLN A 37 12.34 22.35 -17.26
C GLN A 37 12.97 23.29 -18.29
N LEU A 38 13.72 24.28 -17.83
CA LEU A 38 14.53 25.12 -18.69
C LEU A 38 15.87 24.43 -18.94
N LEU A 39 16.19 24.18 -20.21
CA LEU A 39 17.45 23.54 -20.58
C LEU A 39 18.64 24.39 -20.12
N ALA A 40 19.73 23.74 -19.70
CA ALA A 40 20.94 24.44 -19.24
C ALA A 40 21.46 25.46 -20.27
N ALA A 41 21.42 25.12 -21.57
CA ALA A 41 21.83 26.01 -22.65
C ALA A 41 20.90 27.24 -22.84
N GLU A 42 19.66 27.17 -22.35
CA GLU A 42 18.72 28.28 -22.40
C GLU A 42 18.81 29.17 -21.16
N ARG A 43 19.40 28.70 -20.05
CA ARG A 43 19.59 29.48 -18.82
C ARG A 43 20.44 30.72 -19.04
N ASP A 44 21.42 30.68 -19.94
CA ASP A 44 22.25 31.82 -20.32
C ASP A 44 21.41 32.99 -20.90
N THR A 45 20.29 32.68 -21.56
CA THR A 45 19.35 33.69 -22.08
C THR A 45 18.58 34.40 -20.97
N PHE A 46 18.53 33.82 -19.77
CA PHE A 46 17.82 34.33 -18.59
C PHE A 46 18.74 34.59 -17.40
N HIS A 47 20.02 34.86 -17.65
CA HIS A 47 21.06 35.03 -16.62
C HIS A 47 20.77 36.14 -15.58
N GLU A 48 19.85 37.05 -15.88
CA GLU A 48 19.39 38.08 -14.93
C GLU A 48 18.49 37.50 -13.81
N LEU A 49 17.95 36.30 -13.98
CA LEU A 49 17.15 35.61 -12.98
C LEU A 49 18.02 34.64 -12.17
N PRO A 50 17.96 34.69 -10.83
CA PRO A 50 18.58 33.69 -9.97
C PRO A 50 18.07 32.27 -10.26
N ASP A 51 18.92 31.25 -10.06
CA ASP A 51 18.57 29.85 -10.31
C ASP A 51 17.38 29.37 -9.47
N ASP A 52 17.22 29.87 -8.24
CA ASP A 52 16.09 29.57 -7.36
C ASP A 52 14.78 30.18 -7.89
N VAL A 53 14.84 31.37 -8.50
CA VAL A 53 13.69 32.00 -9.17
C VAL A 53 13.30 31.21 -10.41
N ILE A 54 14.27 30.79 -11.24
CA ILE A 54 14.00 29.93 -12.40
C ILE A 54 13.36 28.61 -11.97
N ALA A 55 13.92 27.94 -10.95
CA ALA A 55 13.38 26.70 -10.42
C ALA A 55 11.94 26.87 -9.87
N ARG A 56 11.65 28.01 -9.23
CA ARG A 56 10.31 28.33 -8.76
C ARG A 56 9.34 28.57 -9.91
N ILE A 57 9.77 29.24 -10.98
CA ILE A 57 8.93 29.44 -12.17
C ILE A 57 8.69 28.12 -12.92
N GLU A 58 9.69 27.26 -13.08
CA GLU A 58 9.52 25.90 -13.62
C GLU A 58 8.40 25.15 -12.89
N GLN A 59 8.39 25.26 -11.56
CA GLN A 59 7.35 24.69 -10.74
C GLN A 59 5.96 25.32 -10.97
N ILE A 60 5.87 26.66 -11.01
CA ILE A 60 4.61 27.37 -11.27
C ILE A 60 4.01 26.96 -12.62
N VAL A 61 4.85 26.81 -13.65
CA VAL A 61 4.40 26.38 -14.98
C VAL A 61 3.87 24.96 -14.94
N CYS A 62 4.58 24.04 -14.29
CA CYS A 62 4.12 22.66 -14.12
C CYS A 62 2.76 22.58 -13.40
N GLU A 63 2.62 23.27 -12.25
CA GLU A 63 1.38 23.33 -11.48
C GLU A 63 0.21 23.89 -12.30
N ALA A 64 0.46 24.94 -13.06
CA ALA A 64 -0.57 25.63 -13.83
C ALA A 64 -1.13 24.77 -14.97
N TYR A 65 -0.27 24.01 -15.66
CA TYR A 65 -0.69 23.10 -16.73
C TYR A 65 -1.42 21.88 -16.18
N LEU A 66 -0.99 21.37 -15.02
CA LEU A 66 -1.71 20.33 -14.29
C LEU A 66 -3.11 20.80 -13.83
N GLU A 67 -3.23 22.02 -13.28
CA GLU A 67 -4.51 22.60 -12.87
C GLU A 67 -5.47 22.78 -14.06
N ALA A 68 -4.93 23.13 -15.23
CA ALA A 68 -5.72 23.25 -16.46
C ALA A 68 -6.21 21.90 -17.02
N GLY A 69 -5.74 20.77 -16.47
CA GLY A 69 -6.02 19.43 -16.95
C GLY A 69 -5.36 19.12 -18.29
N GLU A 70 -4.24 19.78 -18.59
CA GLU A 70 -3.46 19.55 -19.80
C GLU A 70 -2.53 18.33 -19.60
N ASP A 71 -2.23 17.62 -20.70
CA ASP A 71 -1.33 16.46 -20.64
C ASP A 71 0.11 16.93 -20.48
N VAL A 72 0.69 16.66 -19.31
CA VAL A 72 2.07 16.99 -18.97
C VAL A 72 3.01 15.78 -19.05
N GLY A 73 2.50 14.59 -19.41
CA GLY A 73 3.26 13.35 -19.38
C GLY A 73 3.35 12.71 -17.99
N GLY A 74 3.31 11.37 -17.95
CA GLY A 74 3.16 10.59 -16.72
C GLY A 74 4.30 10.74 -15.72
N ASP A 75 5.56 10.84 -16.17
CA ASP A 75 6.72 10.96 -15.28
C ASP A 75 6.77 12.32 -14.58
N ILE A 76 6.37 13.37 -15.28
CA ILE A 76 6.34 14.75 -14.75
C ILE A 76 5.21 14.88 -13.74
N LEU A 77 4.04 14.33 -14.06
CA LEU A 77 2.93 14.23 -13.10
C LEU A 77 3.36 13.45 -11.86
N ARG A 78 4.05 12.32 -12.00
CA ARG A 78 4.53 11.49 -10.88
C ARG A 78 5.51 12.26 -10.00
N GLU A 79 6.52 12.88 -10.60
CA GLU A 79 7.52 13.69 -9.87
C GLU A 79 6.84 14.88 -9.16
N HIS A 80 5.92 15.56 -9.84
CA HIS A 80 5.17 16.66 -9.26
C HIS A 80 4.36 16.24 -8.03
N LEU A 81 3.62 15.14 -8.13
CA LEU A 81 2.85 14.59 -7.00
C LEU A 81 3.77 14.16 -5.85
N TRP A 82 4.94 13.59 -6.16
CA TRP A 82 5.95 13.24 -5.16
C TRP A 82 6.46 14.48 -4.41
N GLN A 83 6.82 15.55 -5.14
CA GLN A 83 7.28 16.80 -4.55
C GLN A 83 6.19 17.47 -3.71
N GLN A 84 4.93 17.47 -4.16
CA GLN A 84 3.81 17.96 -3.37
C GLN A 84 3.65 17.16 -2.06
N ALA A 85 3.73 15.83 -2.13
CA ALA A 85 3.64 14.97 -0.95
C ALA A 85 4.79 15.25 0.04
N LEU A 86 6.02 15.45 -0.46
CA LEU A 86 7.17 15.77 0.39
C LEU A 86 7.03 17.14 1.07
N ARG A 87 6.54 18.15 0.36
CA ARG A 87 6.25 19.48 0.95
C ARG A 87 5.19 19.40 2.02
N ALA A 88 4.09 18.72 1.75
CA ALA A 88 3.04 18.50 2.74
C ALA A 88 3.61 17.85 4.02
N ARG A 89 4.49 16.85 3.89
CA ARG A 89 5.16 16.23 5.04
C ARG A 89 6.06 17.21 5.82
N ARG A 90 6.81 18.07 5.13
CA ARG A 90 7.62 19.12 5.79
C ARG A 90 6.74 20.11 6.55
N ASP A 91 5.61 20.50 5.97
CA ASP A 91 4.65 21.38 6.63
C ASP A 91 4.05 20.72 7.88
N MET A 92 3.75 19.42 7.82
CA MET A 92 3.28 18.67 8.99
C MET A 92 4.33 18.63 10.12
N VAL A 93 5.63 18.53 9.80
CA VAL A 93 6.70 18.65 10.79
C VAL A 93 6.74 20.07 11.36
N ALA A 94 6.70 21.09 10.50
CA ALA A 94 6.74 22.49 10.91
C ALA A 94 5.55 22.88 11.82
N ASN A 95 4.36 22.32 11.55
CA ASN A 95 3.14 22.56 12.31
C ASN A 95 3.01 21.67 13.56
N GLY A 96 3.96 20.76 13.80
CA GLY A 96 3.95 19.85 14.96
C GLY A 96 2.93 18.72 14.88
N GLU A 97 2.39 18.44 13.69
CA GLU A 97 1.55 17.26 13.42
C GLU A 97 2.40 15.98 13.37
N LEU A 98 3.66 16.11 12.93
CA LEU A 98 4.69 15.09 13.02
C LEU A 98 5.76 15.56 14.02
N ILE A 99 6.03 14.75 15.05
CA ILE A 99 6.93 15.10 16.15
C ILE A 99 8.10 14.12 16.26
N SER A 100 9.18 14.59 16.89
CA SER A 100 10.39 13.79 17.14
C SER A 100 10.09 12.62 18.09
N GLU A 101 10.95 11.61 18.10
CA GLU A 101 10.84 10.50 19.06
C GLU A 101 10.86 10.98 20.51
N ALA A 102 11.75 11.93 20.83
CA ALA A 102 11.92 12.45 22.17
C ALA A 102 10.61 13.08 22.67
N ASP A 103 10.00 13.95 21.86
CA ASP A 103 8.73 14.58 22.16
C ASP A 103 7.59 13.55 22.23
N PHE A 104 7.58 12.60 21.31
CA PHE A 104 6.54 11.56 21.26
C PHE A 104 6.56 10.69 22.51
N ARG A 105 7.72 10.20 22.94
CA ARG A 105 7.87 9.42 24.18
C ARG A 105 7.47 10.23 25.40
N GLN A 106 7.86 11.50 25.45
CA GLN A 106 7.50 12.40 26.55
C GLN A 106 5.98 12.57 26.64
N ARG A 107 5.30 12.84 25.51
CA ARG A 107 3.84 12.96 25.47
C ARG A 107 3.13 11.65 25.79
N LEU A 108 3.66 10.53 25.28
CA LEU A 108 3.06 9.22 25.49
C LEU A 108 3.31 8.68 26.92
N GLY A 109 4.40 9.13 27.56
CA GLY A 109 4.83 8.66 28.88
C GLY A 109 5.41 7.25 28.86
N VAL A 110 6.13 6.88 27.79
CA VAL A 110 6.69 5.53 27.61
C VAL A 110 8.20 5.53 27.54
N THR A 111 8.80 4.40 27.92
CA THR A 111 10.22 4.13 27.69
C THR A 111 10.48 3.75 26.24
N GLU A 112 11.76 3.81 25.83
CA GLU A 112 12.21 3.35 24.51
C GLU A 112 11.81 1.90 24.21
N GLY A 113 12.06 0.99 25.16
CA GLY A 113 11.69 -0.42 25.00
C GLY A 113 10.19 -0.63 24.83
N ARG A 114 9.36 0.18 25.53
CA ARG A 114 7.91 0.12 25.35
C ARG A 114 7.48 0.71 24.00
N LEU A 115 8.11 1.79 23.55
CA LEU A 115 7.86 2.36 22.22
C LEU A 115 8.20 1.35 21.11
N SER A 116 9.37 0.72 21.20
CA SER A 116 9.80 -0.32 20.27
C SER A 116 8.80 -1.49 20.22
N SER A 117 8.31 -1.94 21.37
CA SER A 117 7.26 -2.97 21.44
C SER A 117 5.96 -2.56 20.77
N LEU A 118 5.52 -1.30 20.91
CA LEU A 118 4.30 -0.78 20.28
C LEU A 118 4.44 -0.57 18.76
N LEU A 119 5.65 -0.29 18.28
CA LEU A 119 5.94 -0.25 16.85
C LEU A 119 5.95 -1.66 16.27
N ALA A 120 6.62 -2.61 16.95
CA ALA A 120 6.76 -3.99 16.51
C ALA A 120 5.42 -4.73 16.40
N ASP A 121 4.48 -4.46 17.31
CA ASP A 121 3.15 -5.08 17.28
C ASP A 121 2.13 -4.31 16.41
N GLY A 122 2.54 -3.21 15.77
CA GLY A 122 1.71 -2.38 14.90
C GLY A 122 0.75 -1.43 15.61
N SER A 123 0.80 -1.35 16.94
CA SER A 123 0.00 -0.41 17.74
C SER A 123 0.33 1.06 17.47
N LEU A 124 1.52 1.32 16.95
CA LEU A 124 2.00 2.62 16.49
C LEU A 124 2.63 2.49 15.10
N PHE A 125 2.94 3.62 14.49
CA PHE A 125 3.68 3.70 13.24
C PHE A 125 4.39 5.04 13.13
N THR A 126 5.33 5.10 12.20
CA THR A 126 6.18 6.26 11.94
C THR A 126 6.07 6.68 10.48
N LEU A 127 6.43 7.92 10.19
CA LEU A 127 6.61 8.43 8.83
C LEU A 127 8.05 8.87 8.64
N GLU A 128 8.58 8.68 7.43
CA GLU A 128 9.88 9.23 7.06
C GLU A 128 9.70 10.56 6.31
N VAL A 129 10.44 11.58 6.73
CA VAL A 129 10.50 12.89 6.09
C VAL A 129 11.98 13.27 5.96
N ASP A 130 12.45 13.42 4.72
CA ASP A 130 13.86 13.75 4.41
C ASP A 130 14.89 12.82 5.10
N GLY A 131 14.59 11.52 5.16
CA GLY A 131 15.46 10.51 5.79
C GLY A 131 15.44 10.48 7.32
N ALA A 132 14.62 11.32 7.96
CA ALA A 132 14.40 11.31 9.40
C ALA A 132 13.02 10.71 9.76
N VAL A 133 12.96 10.01 10.88
CA VAL A 133 11.76 9.31 11.35
C VAL A 133 10.97 10.22 12.30
N TYR A 134 9.68 10.38 12.02
CA TYR A 134 8.74 11.16 12.80
C TYR A 134 7.52 10.34 13.21
N TYR A 135 6.83 10.82 14.25
CA TYR A 135 5.65 10.18 14.82
C TYR A 135 4.44 11.10 14.69
N PRO A 136 3.27 10.61 14.25
CA PRO A 136 2.04 11.39 14.28
C PRO A 136 1.66 11.82 15.70
N ALA A 137 1.55 13.12 15.93
CA ALA A 137 1.25 13.70 17.24
C ALA A 137 -0.07 13.17 17.84
N GLN A 138 -1.07 12.91 16.98
CA GLN A 138 -2.38 12.36 17.36
C GLN A 138 -2.28 10.99 18.04
N LEU A 139 -1.24 10.19 17.74
CA LEU A 139 -1.05 8.89 18.41
C LEU A 139 -0.58 9.04 19.87
N ALA A 140 -0.10 10.22 20.25
CA ALA A 140 0.27 10.55 21.63
C ALA A 140 -0.76 11.46 22.32
N ASP A 141 -1.85 11.85 21.64
CA ASP A 141 -2.89 12.69 22.21
C ASP A 141 -3.60 11.95 23.36
N GLN A 142 -3.69 12.61 24.52
CA GLN A 142 -4.27 12.04 25.73
C GLN A 142 -5.80 12.14 25.75
N THR A 143 -6.39 12.93 24.85
CA THR A 143 -7.85 13.04 24.71
C THR A 143 -8.47 11.78 24.11
N HIS A 144 -7.70 11.01 23.34
CA HIS A 144 -8.17 9.77 22.71
C HIS A 144 -8.10 8.57 23.65
N ASN A 145 -9.04 7.64 23.49
CA ASN A 145 -8.94 6.32 24.12
C ASN A 145 -7.76 5.54 23.52
N ARG A 146 -6.61 5.59 24.19
CA ARG A 146 -5.36 4.97 23.77
C ARG A 146 -5.48 3.49 23.41
N SER A 147 -6.17 2.71 24.24
CA SER A 147 -6.31 1.27 24.02
C SER A 147 -7.05 0.98 22.72
N ARG A 148 -8.12 1.75 22.45
CA ARG A 148 -8.90 1.63 21.22
C ARG A 148 -8.13 2.15 20.01
N LEU A 149 -7.42 3.28 20.13
CA LEU A 149 -6.56 3.80 19.06
C LEU A 149 -5.48 2.79 18.65
N GLN A 150 -4.79 2.20 19.62
CA GLN A 150 -3.80 1.16 19.36
C GLN A 150 -4.43 -0.08 18.72
N ALA A 151 -5.64 -0.47 19.13
CA ALA A 151 -6.36 -1.57 18.49
C ALA A 151 -6.70 -1.27 17.02
N ILE A 152 -7.16 -0.05 16.70
CA ILE A 152 -7.36 0.39 15.31
C ILE A 152 -6.05 0.39 14.54
N CYS A 153 -4.96 0.91 15.12
CA CYS A 153 -3.63 0.89 14.50
C CYS A 153 -3.18 -0.52 14.12
N ARG A 154 -3.40 -1.51 15.00
CA ARG A 154 -3.12 -2.92 14.71
C ARG A 154 -4.01 -3.49 13.61
N ILE A 155 -5.26 -3.05 13.52
CA ILE A 155 -6.17 -3.45 12.43
C ILE A 155 -5.66 -2.96 11.08
N ILE A 156 -5.23 -1.70 11.02
CA ILE A 156 -4.82 -1.04 9.77
C ILE A 156 -3.34 -1.22 9.44
N ALA A 157 -2.63 -2.10 10.15
CA ALA A 157 -1.17 -2.21 10.05
C ALA A 157 -0.66 -2.72 8.69
N SER A 158 -1.51 -3.37 7.88
CA SER A 158 -1.18 -3.79 6.52
C SER A 158 -1.03 -2.62 5.54
N ALA A 159 -1.60 -1.46 5.85
CA ALA A 159 -1.54 -0.29 4.99
C ALA A 159 -0.24 0.51 5.18
N PRO A 160 0.25 1.19 4.13
CA PRO A 160 1.35 2.14 4.22
C PRO A 160 1.10 3.22 5.29
N ALA A 161 2.16 3.68 5.94
CA ALA A 161 2.08 4.64 7.04
C ALA A 161 1.29 5.92 6.69
N ASP A 162 1.50 6.49 5.51
CA ASP A 162 0.75 7.67 5.05
C ASP A 162 -0.74 7.38 4.93
N SER A 163 -1.10 6.21 4.38
CA SER A 163 -2.49 5.79 4.25
C SER A 163 -3.14 5.55 5.61
N ARG A 164 -2.38 5.05 6.60
CA ARG A 164 -2.86 4.91 7.98
C ARG A 164 -3.13 6.27 8.63
N LEU A 165 -2.25 7.25 8.43
CA LEU A 165 -2.45 8.60 8.94
C LEU A 165 -3.67 9.25 8.29
N GLY A 166 -3.79 9.15 6.96
CA GLY A 166 -4.95 9.62 6.21
C GLY A 166 -6.25 8.94 6.66
N PHE A 167 -6.23 7.62 6.92
CA PHE A 167 -7.38 6.90 7.47
C PHE A 167 -7.82 7.51 8.81
N LEU A 168 -6.90 7.70 9.76
CA LEU A 168 -7.22 8.17 11.11
C LEU A 168 -7.76 9.61 11.13
N SER A 169 -7.19 10.51 10.32
CA SER A 169 -7.50 11.94 10.35
C SER A 169 -8.66 12.36 9.45
N SER A 170 -8.98 11.58 8.42
CA SER A 170 -9.96 12.00 7.42
C SER A 170 -11.40 11.72 7.87
N ARG A 171 -12.28 12.69 7.59
CA ARG A 171 -13.74 12.49 7.70
C ARG A 171 -14.20 11.46 6.68
N ARG A 172 -15.12 10.59 7.07
CA ARG A 172 -15.64 9.53 6.21
C ARG A 172 -17.15 9.52 6.18
N GLY A 173 -17.73 9.54 4.98
CA GLY A 173 -19.19 9.42 4.81
C GLY A 173 -19.75 8.15 5.42
N SER A 174 -19.00 7.03 5.37
CA SER A 174 -19.37 5.77 6.02
C SER A 174 -19.43 5.84 7.56
N LEU A 175 -18.88 6.90 8.16
CA LEU A 175 -18.88 7.17 9.59
C LEU A 175 -19.78 8.36 9.98
N GLY A 176 -20.62 8.83 9.04
CA GLY A 176 -21.45 10.03 9.22
C GLY A 176 -20.63 11.32 9.25
N ASP A 177 -19.62 11.43 8.37
CA ASP A 177 -18.70 12.57 8.24
C ASP A 177 -17.86 12.88 9.49
N ARG A 178 -17.71 11.87 10.36
CA ARG A 178 -16.77 11.83 11.47
C ARG A 178 -15.46 11.18 11.05
N SER A 179 -14.38 11.50 11.75
CA SER A 179 -13.10 10.82 11.62
C SER A 179 -13.07 9.55 12.49
N PRO A 180 -12.20 8.56 12.19
CA PRO A 180 -11.94 7.46 13.11
C PRO A 180 -11.55 7.87 14.53
N LEU A 181 -10.83 8.98 14.69
CA LEU A 181 -10.45 9.48 16.01
C LEU A 181 -11.67 9.91 16.85
N ASP A 182 -12.70 10.47 16.22
CA ASP A 182 -13.96 10.87 16.88
C ASP A 182 -14.78 9.67 17.37
N MET A 183 -14.51 8.48 16.85
CA MET A 183 -15.28 7.25 17.12
C MET A 183 -14.68 6.39 18.23
N LEU A 184 -13.64 6.87 18.90
CA LEU A 184 -12.92 6.10 19.91
C LEU A 184 -13.59 6.13 21.29
N GLU A 185 -14.56 7.01 21.54
CA GLU A 185 -15.08 7.27 22.89
C GLU A 185 -16.10 6.24 23.37
N ASN A 186 -17.04 5.79 22.53
CA ASN A 186 -18.09 4.83 22.93
C ASN A 186 -17.96 3.47 22.22
N ASP A 187 -18.58 2.44 22.80
CA ASP A 187 -18.44 1.05 22.34
C ASP A 187 -19.06 0.78 20.98
N ASP A 188 -20.24 1.35 20.70
CA ASP A 188 -20.96 1.10 19.44
C ASP A 188 -20.25 1.75 18.25
N ASP A 189 -19.73 2.96 18.43
CA ASP A 189 -18.90 3.63 17.45
C ASP A 189 -17.59 2.87 17.26
N PHE A 190 -16.91 2.48 18.35
CA PHE A 190 -15.67 1.73 18.25
C PHE A 190 -15.85 0.38 17.53
N LYS A 191 -16.97 -0.32 17.76
CA LYS A 191 -17.29 -1.56 17.06
C LYS A 191 -17.54 -1.33 15.58
N SER A 192 -18.24 -0.27 15.23
CA SER A 192 -18.50 0.11 13.83
C SER A 192 -17.21 0.51 13.12
N LEU A 193 -16.37 1.31 13.78
CA LEU A 193 -15.05 1.68 13.29
C LEU A 193 -14.15 0.46 13.10
N SER A 194 -14.14 -0.48 14.05
CA SER A 194 -13.31 -1.68 13.95
C SER A 194 -13.65 -2.53 12.73
N ARG A 195 -14.95 -2.66 12.39
CA ARG A 195 -15.38 -3.36 11.17
C ARG A 195 -14.97 -2.61 9.91
N LEU A 196 -15.17 -1.28 9.88
CA LEU A 196 -14.74 -0.45 8.76
C LEU A 196 -13.22 -0.54 8.56
N ALA A 197 -12.45 -0.43 9.64
CA ALA A 197 -10.99 -0.51 9.62
C ALA A 197 -10.53 -1.87 9.08
N ALA A 198 -11.18 -2.97 9.46
CA ALA A 198 -10.85 -4.30 8.95
C ALA A 198 -11.15 -4.44 7.45
N ALA A 199 -12.30 -3.93 6.99
CA ALA A 199 -12.64 -3.92 5.57
C ALA A 199 -11.65 -3.08 4.76
N TRP A 200 -11.34 -1.87 5.25
CA TRP A 200 -10.37 -0.97 4.62
C TRP A 200 -8.96 -1.56 4.61
N ALA A 201 -8.52 -2.22 5.69
CA ALA A 201 -7.20 -2.83 5.79
C ALA A 201 -7.01 -4.02 4.81
N ALA A 202 -8.10 -4.71 4.46
CA ALA A 202 -8.07 -5.82 3.51
C ALA A 202 -7.69 -5.38 2.09
N GLU A 203 -7.97 -4.12 1.71
CA GLU A 203 -7.58 -3.55 0.41
C GLU A 203 -6.05 -3.46 0.22
N TRP A 204 -5.29 -3.45 1.34
CA TRP A 204 -3.84 -3.27 1.34
C TRP A 204 -3.05 -4.58 1.36
N SER A 205 -3.74 -5.72 1.33
CA SER A 205 -3.14 -7.05 1.40
C SER A 205 -3.87 -8.04 0.51
N ARG A 206 -3.12 -8.78 -0.29
CA ARG A 206 -3.64 -9.87 -1.12
C ARG A 206 -3.05 -11.18 -0.70
N THR A 207 -3.89 -12.22 -0.67
CA THR A 207 -3.41 -13.61 -0.61
C THR A 207 -3.49 -14.19 -2.00
N ALA A 208 -2.38 -14.73 -2.49
CA ALA A 208 -2.30 -15.45 -3.75
C ALA A 208 -2.05 -16.94 -3.49
N VAL A 209 -2.78 -17.78 -4.20
CA VAL A 209 -2.58 -19.23 -4.24
C VAL A 209 -2.12 -19.58 -5.64
N LYS A 210 -0.88 -20.05 -5.77
CA LYS A 210 -0.28 -20.46 -7.05
C LYS A 210 -0.01 -21.95 -7.05
N MET A 211 -0.32 -22.63 -8.14
CA MET A 211 -0.12 -24.06 -8.32
C MET A 211 0.87 -24.31 -9.44
N TYR A 212 1.84 -25.19 -9.21
CA TYR A 212 2.86 -25.57 -10.20
C TYR A 212 2.91 -27.09 -10.33
N GLU A 213 3.12 -27.58 -11.54
CA GLU A 213 3.28 -29.01 -11.79
C GLU A 213 4.54 -29.56 -11.11
N GLY A 214 4.42 -30.71 -10.45
CA GLY A 214 5.54 -31.37 -9.77
C GLY A 214 5.78 -30.92 -8.33
N GLU A 215 6.87 -31.40 -7.76
CA GLU A 215 7.28 -31.12 -6.38
C GLU A 215 8.32 -30.00 -6.33
N HIS A 216 7.95 -28.87 -5.72
CA HIS A 216 8.78 -27.69 -5.63
C HIS A 216 9.09 -27.35 -4.17
N GLN A 217 10.30 -26.88 -3.91
CA GLN A 217 10.72 -26.39 -2.58
C GLN A 217 10.62 -24.85 -2.48
N ALA A 218 10.61 -24.17 -3.62
CA ALA A 218 10.44 -22.72 -3.75
C ALA A 218 9.64 -22.42 -5.02
N VAL A 219 9.09 -21.21 -5.10
CA VAL A 219 8.30 -20.76 -6.25
C VAL A 219 9.18 -20.76 -7.51
N PRO A 220 8.82 -21.49 -8.57
CA PRO A 220 9.56 -21.48 -9.82
C PRO A 220 9.55 -20.10 -10.48
N THR A 221 10.69 -19.69 -11.06
CA THR A 221 10.84 -18.38 -11.72
C THR A 221 10.69 -18.43 -13.24
N ASP A 222 10.82 -19.62 -13.82
CA ASP A 222 10.92 -19.90 -15.26
C ASP A 222 9.76 -20.76 -15.79
N VAL A 223 8.81 -21.12 -14.92
CA VAL A 223 7.66 -21.95 -15.25
C VAL A 223 6.38 -21.17 -14.97
N GLU A 224 5.42 -21.21 -15.89
CA GLU A 224 4.10 -20.65 -15.64
C GLU A 224 3.29 -21.50 -14.65
N PRO A 225 2.54 -20.88 -13.73
CA PRO A 225 1.68 -21.63 -12.83
C PRO A 225 0.55 -22.33 -13.59
N LEU A 226 0.22 -23.56 -13.19
CA LEU A 226 -0.97 -24.29 -13.64
C LEU A 226 -2.26 -23.54 -13.32
N TYR A 227 -2.25 -22.80 -12.20
CA TYR A 227 -3.37 -22.02 -11.72
C TYR A 227 -2.90 -20.98 -10.70
N THR A 228 -3.48 -19.80 -10.76
CA THR A 228 -3.29 -18.70 -9.80
C THR A 228 -4.67 -18.20 -9.39
N ALA A 229 -4.92 -18.06 -8.11
CA ALA A 229 -6.09 -17.34 -7.59
C ALA A 229 -5.66 -16.31 -6.55
N VAL A 230 -6.30 -15.15 -6.54
CA VAL A 230 -5.93 -14.02 -5.68
C VAL A 230 -7.18 -13.46 -5.01
N VAL A 231 -7.06 -13.04 -3.74
CA VAL A 231 -8.12 -12.30 -3.05
C VAL A 231 -7.53 -11.20 -2.19
N GLU A 232 -8.20 -10.05 -2.15
CA GLU A 232 -7.94 -8.98 -1.17
C GLU A 232 -8.53 -9.39 0.18
N ILE A 233 -7.66 -9.56 1.18
CA ILE A 233 -8.06 -10.12 2.47
C ILE A 233 -7.10 -9.71 3.57
N ASP A 234 -7.67 -9.44 4.74
CA ASP A 234 -6.93 -9.10 5.95
C ASP A 234 -5.91 -10.20 6.30
N PRO A 235 -4.61 -9.90 6.33
CA PRO A 235 -3.56 -10.90 6.52
C PRO A 235 -3.56 -11.52 7.92
N ARG A 236 -4.30 -10.95 8.87
CA ARG A 236 -4.44 -11.45 10.23
C ARG A 236 -5.42 -12.62 10.32
N ARG A 237 -6.24 -12.84 9.28
CA ARG A 237 -7.09 -14.03 9.21
C ARG A 237 -6.22 -15.29 9.08
N PRO A 238 -6.66 -16.43 9.64
CA PRO A 238 -5.91 -17.69 9.55
C PRO A 238 -5.52 -18.01 8.10
N LEU A 239 -4.28 -18.45 7.91
CA LEU A 239 -3.69 -18.70 6.58
C LEU A 239 -4.59 -19.56 5.69
N TRP A 240 -5.14 -20.65 6.23
CA TRP A 240 -5.97 -21.57 5.45
C TRP A 240 -7.36 -21.02 5.15
N GLU A 241 -7.90 -20.12 5.97
CA GLU A 241 -9.11 -19.38 5.61
C GLU A 241 -8.84 -18.47 4.42
N ARG A 242 -7.71 -17.74 4.42
CA ARG A 242 -7.34 -16.84 3.32
C ARG A 242 -7.08 -17.61 2.02
N ALA A 243 -6.34 -18.71 2.10
CA ALA A 243 -6.10 -19.58 0.94
C ALA A 243 -7.41 -20.18 0.40
N SER A 244 -8.33 -20.56 1.30
CA SER A 244 -9.64 -21.07 0.89
C SER A 244 -10.45 -19.99 0.19
N GLU A 245 -10.49 -18.78 0.73
CA GLU A 245 -11.21 -17.66 0.12
C GLU A 245 -10.63 -17.32 -1.25
N ALA A 246 -9.30 -17.33 -1.42
CA ALA A 246 -8.66 -17.16 -2.72
C ALA A 246 -9.14 -18.19 -3.75
N LEU A 247 -9.23 -19.47 -3.37
CA LEU A 247 -9.64 -20.56 -4.27
C LEU A 247 -11.14 -20.63 -4.60
N HIS A 248 -11.98 -19.87 -3.88
CA HIS A 248 -13.43 -19.87 -4.07
C HIS A 248 -14.00 -18.51 -4.49
N ALA A 249 -13.24 -17.42 -4.30
CA ALA A 249 -13.65 -16.10 -4.71
C ALA A 249 -13.61 -15.97 -6.25
N PRO A 250 -14.71 -15.52 -6.88
CA PRO A 250 -14.72 -15.32 -8.33
C PRO A 250 -13.92 -14.08 -8.72
N GLY A 251 -13.35 -14.09 -9.93
CA GLY A 251 -12.90 -12.88 -10.65
C GLY A 251 -11.40 -12.61 -10.68
N TYR A 252 -10.60 -13.29 -9.87
CA TYR A 252 -9.13 -13.14 -9.85
C TYR A 252 -8.43 -14.49 -9.95
N GLU A 253 -8.86 -15.31 -10.89
CA GLU A 253 -8.30 -16.63 -11.18
C GLU A 253 -7.79 -16.73 -12.62
N TRP A 254 -6.68 -17.45 -12.82
CA TRP A 254 -6.10 -17.69 -14.14
C TRP A 254 -5.26 -18.98 -14.17
N PRO A 255 -5.33 -19.79 -15.24
CA PRO A 255 -6.26 -19.69 -16.36
C PRO A 255 -7.69 -19.99 -15.92
N LEU A 256 -8.67 -19.43 -16.63
CA LEU A 256 -10.06 -19.89 -16.52
C LEU A 256 -10.14 -21.32 -17.08
N GLY A 257 -10.92 -22.19 -16.43
CA GLY A 257 -11.01 -23.61 -16.78
C GLY A 257 -11.35 -23.90 -18.26
N PRO A 258 -11.19 -25.16 -18.72
CA PRO A 258 -11.08 -26.38 -17.90
C PRO A 258 -9.69 -26.59 -17.30
N TYR A 259 -9.66 -27.02 -16.03
CA TYR A 259 -8.41 -27.23 -15.30
C TYR A 259 -7.72 -28.55 -15.68
N PRO A 260 -6.38 -28.62 -15.59
CA PRO A 260 -5.63 -29.85 -15.81
C PRO A 260 -6.13 -31.00 -14.94
N LYS A 261 -6.05 -32.22 -15.50
CA LYS A 261 -6.29 -33.44 -14.72
C LYS A 261 -5.27 -33.54 -13.59
N LEU A 262 -5.68 -34.17 -12.50
CA LEU A 262 -4.82 -34.41 -11.35
C LEU A 262 -3.51 -35.10 -11.75
N ALA A 263 -2.40 -34.42 -11.47
CA ALA A 263 -1.02 -34.89 -11.48
C ALA A 263 -0.34 -34.38 -10.18
N PRO A 264 0.84 -34.88 -9.78
CA PRO A 264 1.59 -34.30 -8.68
C PRO A 264 1.81 -32.81 -8.89
N PHE A 265 1.58 -32.00 -7.86
CA PHE A 265 1.69 -30.54 -7.94
C PHE A 265 2.03 -29.93 -6.59
N THR A 266 2.55 -28.70 -6.62
CA THR A 266 2.86 -27.92 -5.43
C THR A 266 2.03 -26.64 -5.44
N LEU A 267 1.42 -26.34 -4.31
CA LEU A 267 0.67 -25.13 -4.05
C LEU A 267 1.49 -24.20 -3.16
N PHE A 268 1.59 -22.93 -3.54
CA PHE A 268 2.19 -21.86 -2.75
C PHE A 268 1.11 -20.90 -2.29
N VAL A 269 1.12 -20.55 -1.01
CA VAL A 269 0.32 -19.46 -0.45
C VAL A 269 1.24 -18.29 -0.18
N GLU A 270 1.02 -17.20 -0.89
CA GLU A 270 1.81 -15.98 -0.81
C GLU A 270 0.94 -14.81 -0.33
N ARG A 271 1.57 -13.90 0.41
CA ARG A 271 0.98 -12.61 0.78
C ARG A 271 1.67 -11.48 0.02
N GLN A 272 0.90 -10.72 -0.74
CA GLN A 272 1.32 -9.44 -1.30
C GLN A 272 0.85 -8.31 -0.39
N ILE A 273 1.76 -7.41 -0.01
CA ILE A 273 1.42 -6.18 0.70
C ILE A 273 1.58 -5.02 -0.29
N ALA A 274 0.63 -4.11 -0.31
CA ALA A 274 0.70 -2.92 -1.13
C ALA A 274 2.00 -2.12 -0.84
N GLY A 275 2.71 -1.71 -1.90
CA GLY A 275 3.98 -1.00 -1.78
C GLY A 275 5.20 -1.91 -1.56
N ASN A 276 5.02 -3.20 -1.27
CA ASN A 276 6.11 -4.18 -1.29
C ASN A 276 6.15 -4.85 -2.67
N PRO A 277 7.26 -4.78 -3.43
CA PRO A 277 7.36 -5.45 -4.72
C PRO A 277 7.44 -6.97 -4.60
N GLU A 278 7.95 -7.50 -3.48
CA GLU A 278 8.18 -8.93 -3.32
C GLU A 278 7.07 -9.61 -2.50
N PRO A 279 6.37 -10.62 -3.06
CA PRO A 279 5.43 -11.43 -2.30
C PRO A 279 6.14 -12.19 -1.17
N ILE A 280 5.50 -12.27 -0.01
CA ILE A 280 5.97 -13.04 1.13
C ILE A 280 5.37 -14.45 1.02
N SER A 281 6.20 -15.47 0.77
CA SER A 281 5.77 -16.86 0.86
C SER A 281 5.45 -17.23 2.32
N GLU A 282 4.24 -17.74 2.58
CA GLU A 282 3.77 -18.08 3.93
C GLU A 282 3.70 -19.60 4.15
N ALA A 283 3.30 -20.35 3.13
CA ALA A 283 3.34 -21.81 3.13
C ALA A 283 3.46 -22.40 1.73
N LEU A 284 3.94 -23.63 1.69
CA LEU A 284 3.87 -24.50 0.52
C LEU A 284 3.20 -25.84 0.91
N VAL A 285 2.45 -26.40 -0.03
CA VAL A 285 1.75 -27.66 0.11
C VAL A 285 2.08 -28.53 -1.09
N GLN A 286 2.84 -29.61 -0.85
CA GLN A 286 3.18 -30.59 -1.88
C GLN A 286 2.12 -31.69 -1.88
N ILE A 287 1.57 -31.98 -3.05
CA ILE A 287 0.50 -32.94 -3.24
C ILE A 287 0.97 -33.96 -4.27
N SER A 288 1.17 -35.19 -3.82
CA SER A 288 1.48 -36.35 -4.68
C SER A 288 0.32 -37.32 -4.70
N VAL A 289 0.19 -38.05 -5.81
CA VAL A 289 -0.87 -39.04 -6.04
C VAL A 289 -0.26 -40.43 -5.92
N ASP A 290 -0.79 -41.22 -4.99
CA ASP A 290 -0.40 -42.59 -4.71
C ASP A 290 -1.63 -43.50 -4.84
N GLY A 291 -1.89 -43.94 -6.08
CA GLY A 291 -3.09 -44.70 -6.44
C GLY A 291 -4.39 -43.93 -6.15
N GLU A 292 -5.20 -44.44 -5.22
CA GLU A 292 -6.46 -43.80 -4.80
C GLU A 292 -6.27 -42.81 -3.63
N SER A 293 -5.03 -42.56 -3.21
CA SER A 293 -4.70 -41.68 -2.10
C SER A 293 -3.87 -40.48 -2.55
N LEU A 294 -4.07 -39.35 -1.88
CA LEU A 294 -3.26 -38.15 -1.97
C LEU A 294 -2.33 -38.13 -0.77
N ARG A 295 -1.04 -37.90 -1.00
CA ARG A 295 -0.09 -37.59 0.06
C ARG A 295 0.14 -36.08 0.06
N VAL A 296 -0.16 -35.46 1.20
CA VAL A 296 -0.08 -34.01 1.41
C VAL A 296 1.02 -33.72 2.40
N ARG A 297 2.00 -32.91 2.00
CA ARG A 297 3.04 -32.38 2.88
C ARG A 297 2.93 -30.87 2.95
N VAL A 298 2.86 -30.34 4.16
CA VAL A 298 2.75 -28.90 4.41
C VAL A 298 4.05 -28.42 5.02
N VAL A 299 4.63 -27.38 4.44
CA VAL A 299 5.79 -26.68 4.99
C VAL A 299 5.40 -25.22 5.17
N HIS A 300 5.50 -24.75 6.41
CA HIS A 300 5.36 -23.34 6.73
C HIS A 300 6.73 -22.69 6.71
N LYS A 301 6.81 -21.41 6.30
CA LYS A 301 8.08 -20.69 6.29
C LYS A 301 8.74 -20.63 7.67
N ASP A 302 7.93 -20.42 8.71
CA ASP A 302 8.41 -20.17 10.08
C ASP A 302 8.05 -21.30 11.07
N ALA A 303 7.63 -22.47 10.58
CA ALA A 303 7.27 -23.59 11.45
C ALA A 303 7.81 -24.92 10.93
N PRO A 304 8.12 -25.90 11.81
CA PRO A 304 8.53 -27.22 11.39
C PRO A 304 7.48 -27.86 10.48
N ALA A 305 7.95 -28.62 9.48
CA ALA A 305 7.07 -29.30 8.55
C ALA A 305 6.11 -30.23 9.29
N LEU A 306 4.83 -30.18 8.93
CA LEU A 306 3.84 -31.10 9.48
C LEU A 306 4.11 -32.52 8.95
N PRO A 307 3.82 -33.57 9.75
CA PRO A 307 3.91 -34.94 9.26
C PRO A 307 3.04 -35.11 8.01
N PRO A 308 3.51 -35.86 7.00
CA PRO A 308 2.74 -36.12 5.79
C PRO A 308 1.36 -36.70 6.13
N GLN A 309 0.35 -36.23 5.41
CA GLN A 309 -1.03 -36.64 5.59
C GLN A 309 -1.52 -37.40 4.37
N THR A 310 -2.47 -38.31 4.59
CA THR A 310 -3.11 -39.06 3.51
C THR A 310 -4.57 -38.67 3.43
N LEU A 311 -5.03 -38.30 2.23
CA LEU A 311 -6.43 -38.00 1.94
C LEU A 311 -6.91 -38.90 0.79
N PRO A 312 -8.20 -39.29 0.71
CA PRO A 312 -8.70 -40.00 -0.46
C PRO A 312 -8.58 -39.12 -1.71
N ALA A 313 -8.14 -39.63 -2.86
CA ALA A 313 -8.06 -38.83 -4.09
C ALA A 313 -9.44 -38.49 -4.66
N GLY A 314 -10.42 -39.39 -4.55
CA GLY A 314 -11.71 -39.23 -5.22
C GLY A 314 -11.61 -39.51 -6.73
N LYS A 315 -12.75 -39.60 -7.43
CA LYS A 315 -12.77 -39.94 -8.86
C LYS A 315 -12.75 -38.67 -9.72
N ARG A 316 -11.81 -38.61 -10.67
CA ARG A 316 -11.73 -37.62 -11.76
C ARG A 316 -11.66 -36.14 -11.32
N LEU A 317 -10.96 -35.85 -10.23
CA LEU A 317 -10.74 -34.46 -9.82
C LEU A 317 -9.65 -33.78 -10.67
N SER A 318 -9.81 -32.49 -10.86
CA SER A 318 -8.80 -31.56 -11.35
C SER A 318 -7.86 -31.13 -10.24
N VAL A 319 -6.73 -30.52 -10.61
CA VAL A 319 -5.77 -29.94 -9.65
C VAL A 319 -6.43 -28.91 -8.72
N VAL A 320 -7.35 -28.09 -9.23
CA VAL A 320 -8.05 -27.05 -8.44
C VAL A 320 -9.02 -27.68 -7.44
N GLU A 321 -9.82 -28.67 -7.84
CA GLU A 321 -10.75 -29.36 -6.92
C GLU A 321 -9.99 -30.10 -5.81
N VAL A 322 -8.84 -30.70 -6.13
CA VAL A 322 -7.98 -31.32 -5.13
C VAL A 322 -7.43 -30.26 -4.18
N ALA A 323 -6.94 -29.13 -4.69
CA ALA A 323 -6.44 -28.04 -3.86
C ALA A 323 -7.52 -27.51 -2.90
N GLN A 324 -8.72 -27.19 -3.40
CA GLN A 324 -9.85 -26.74 -2.58
C GLN A 324 -10.14 -27.72 -1.43
N ARG A 325 -10.13 -29.02 -1.73
CA ARG A 325 -10.37 -30.06 -0.72
C ARG A 325 -9.23 -30.18 0.30
N VAL A 326 -7.98 -30.08 -0.13
CA VAL A 326 -6.81 -30.09 0.75
C VAL A 326 -6.86 -28.88 1.69
N ILE A 327 -7.10 -27.68 1.16
CA ILE A 327 -7.23 -26.47 1.96
C ILE A 327 -8.40 -26.57 2.95
N ALA A 328 -9.57 -27.07 2.53
CA ALA A 328 -10.72 -27.28 3.41
C ALA A 328 -10.42 -28.29 4.55
N HIS A 329 -9.53 -29.26 4.33
CA HIS A 329 -9.05 -30.16 5.37
C HIS A 329 -8.09 -29.45 6.34
N LEU A 330 -7.20 -28.59 5.84
CA LEU A 330 -6.26 -27.81 6.65
C LEU A 330 -6.96 -26.75 7.51
N MET A 331 -8.11 -26.21 7.07
CA MET A 331 -8.92 -25.29 7.87
C MET A 331 -9.53 -25.91 9.14
N LYS A 332 -9.69 -27.24 9.19
CA LYS A 332 -10.32 -27.95 10.33
C LYS A 332 -9.32 -28.31 11.43
N ARG A 333 -8.05 -27.93 11.27
CA ARG A 333 -6.96 -28.19 12.20
C ARG A 333 -6.57 -26.91 12.92
#